data_AF-A0A1I6SH88-F1
#
_entry.id   AF-A0A1I6SH88-F1
#
_cell.length_a   1.000
_cell.length_b   1.000
_cell.length_c   1.000
_cell.angle_alpha   90.00
_cell.angle_beta   90.00
_cell.angle_gamma   90.00
#
_symmetry.space_group_name_H-M   'P 1'
#
loop_
_entity.id
_entity.type
_entity.pdbx_description
1 polymer ?
#
loop_
_entity_poly.entity_id
_entity_poly.type
_entity_poly.pdbx_seq_one_letter_code
_entity_poly.pdbx_strand_id
1 'polypeptide(L)'
;MKFELIESYRRQSDEFNAKQEERARQRASALETVQALRAEYAKVMRDSLVNGTDAGKQLDKLSDQIAEAERTFERKKREYEVAETMRMHTITPQQVQDSWNQEFTPQYRSEVFNPAIEALLNAKLAYIEAYKSYRAVVKDFDDQKKDTYETLAPGRWPNPYQYKLNEIDFNLTTETDRYFIKRYDLNDLNGDKPVRSVQGLK
;
A
#
# COMPACT_ATOMS: atom_id res chain seq x y z
N MET A 1 -0.04 7.75 -10.12
CA MET A 1 0.86 6.97 -11.00
C MET A 1 0.91 5.53 -10.51
N LYS A 2 0.88 4.54 -11.41
CA LYS A 2 0.89 3.11 -11.05
C LYS A 2 2.18 2.45 -11.53
N PHE A 3 2.68 1.47 -10.79
CA PHE A 3 3.86 0.70 -11.18
C PHE A 3 3.41 -0.56 -11.93
N GLU A 4 3.39 -0.53 -13.26
CA GLU A 4 2.81 -1.60 -14.07
C GLU A 4 3.66 -2.89 -14.08
N LEU A 5 4.96 -2.79 -13.82
CA LEU A 5 5.86 -3.95 -13.88
C LEU A 5 5.62 -4.93 -12.72
N ILE A 6 5.32 -4.44 -11.50
CA ILE A 6 4.96 -5.32 -10.39
C ILE A 6 3.63 -6.03 -10.63
N GLU A 7 2.67 -5.37 -11.27
CA GLU A 7 1.38 -5.97 -11.62
C GLU A 7 1.56 -7.09 -12.67
N SER A 8 2.44 -6.85 -13.65
CA SER A 8 2.80 -7.85 -14.66
C SER A 8 3.52 -9.05 -14.04
N TYR A 9 4.44 -8.80 -13.09
CA TYR A 9 5.13 -9.84 -12.34
C TYR A 9 4.17 -10.70 -11.50
N ARG A 10 3.22 -10.06 -10.79
CA ARG A 10 2.18 -10.75 -10.02
C ARG A 10 1.35 -11.66 -10.91
N ARG A 11 0.86 -11.15 -12.04
CA ARG A 11 0.07 -11.94 -13.00
C ARG A 11 0.83 -13.17 -13.50
N GLN A 12 2.11 -13.01 -13.83
CA GLN A 12 2.95 -14.15 -14.23
C GLN A 12 3.11 -15.19 -13.12
N SER A 13 3.26 -14.73 -11.88
CA SER A 13 3.33 -15.61 -10.71
C SER A 13 2.03 -16.39 -10.52
N ASP A 14 0.89 -15.71 -10.61
CA ASP A 14 -0.43 -16.32 -10.46
C ASP A 14 -0.73 -17.34 -11.57
N GLU A 15 -0.41 -17.00 -12.83
CA GLU A 15 -0.55 -17.92 -13.97
C GLU A 15 0.36 -19.16 -13.82
N PHE A 16 1.57 -18.96 -13.32
CA PHE A 16 2.49 -20.07 -13.05
C PHE A 16 1.95 -20.99 -11.95
N ASN A 17 1.50 -20.42 -10.84
CA ASN A 17 0.92 -21.17 -9.72
C ASN A 17 -0.33 -21.95 -10.16
N ALA A 18 -1.23 -21.32 -10.91
CA ALA A 18 -2.43 -21.97 -11.44
C ALA A 18 -2.09 -23.16 -12.36
N LYS A 19 -1.08 -23.00 -13.24
CA LYS A 19 -0.60 -24.11 -14.09
C LYS A 19 0.01 -25.24 -13.28
N GLN A 20 0.70 -24.92 -12.18
CA GLN A 20 1.29 -25.93 -11.30
C GLN A 20 0.25 -26.69 -10.49
N GLU A 21 -0.75 -26.00 -9.96
CA GLU A 21 -1.89 -26.63 -9.31
C GLU A 21 -2.64 -27.56 -10.26
N GLU A 22 -2.82 -27.15 -11.52
CA GLU A 22 -3.45 -27.99 -12.53
C GLU A 22 -2.64 -29.27 -12.81
N ARG A 23 -1.32 -29.17 -12.96
CA ARG A 23 -0.46 -30.35 -13.11
C ARG A 23 -0.50 -31.26 -11.89
N ALA A 24 -0.52 -30.68 -10.68
CA ALA A 24 -0.66 -31.43 -9.43
C ALA A 24 -1.98 -32.21 -9.39
N ARG A 25 -3.09 -31.56 -9.78
CA ARG A 25 -4.41 -32.21 -9.89
C ARG A 25 -4.41 -33.35 -10.90
N GLN A 26 -3.83 -33.14 -12.08
CA GLN A 26 -3.73 -34.19 -13.11
C GLN A 26 -2.92 -35.39 -12.63
N ARG A 27 -1.80 -35.16 -11.93
CA ARG A 27 -1.00 -36.22 -11.31
C ARG A 27 -1.81 -36.98 -10.25
N ALA A 28 -2.53 -36.28 -9.38
CA ALA A 28 -3.33 -36.89 -8.32
C ALA A 28 -4.46 -37.75 -8.89
N SER A 29 -5.19 -37.24 -9.89
CA SER A 29 -6.25 -37.99 -10.57
C SER A 29 -5.74 -39.25 -11.29
N ALA A 30 -4.56 -39.17 -11.92
CA ALA A 30 -3.92 -40.35 -12.51
C ALA A 30 -3.55 -41.41 -11.46
N LEU A 31 -3.06 -40.99 -10.29
CA LEU A 31 -2.76 -41.91 -9.18
C LEU A 31 -4.02 -42.57 -8.63
N GLU A 32 -5.08 -41.79 -8.45
CA GLU A 32 -6.39 -42.28 -8.00
C GLU A 32 -6.94 -43.36 -8.95
N THR A 33 -6.77 -43.17 -10.26
CA THR A 33 -7.18 -44.15 -11.28
C THR A 33 -6.41 -45.46 -11.15
N VAL A 34 -5.09 -45.41 -10.93
CA VAL A 34 -4.27 -46.61 -10.67
C VAL A 34 -4.75 -47.34 -9.41
N GLN A 35 -5.01 -46.60 -8.34
CA GLN A 35 -5.49 -47.17 -7.08
C GLN A 35 -6.87 -47.80 -7.21
N ALA A 36 -7.79 -47.14 -7.92
CA ALA A 36 -9.13 -47.66 -8.18
C ALA A 36 -9.09 -48.97 -8.98
N LEU A 37 -8.32 -49.04 -10.06
CA LEU A 37 -8.17 -50.25 -10.87
C LEU A 37 -7.51 -51.39 -10.09
N ARG A 38 -6.50 -51.10 -9.25
CA ARG A 38 -5.89 -52.10 -8.36
C ARG A 38 -6.87 -52.63 -7.32
N ALA A 39 -7.72 -51.76 -6.77
CA ALA A 39 -8.78 -52.16 -5.84
C ALA A 39 -9.84 -53.04 -6.53
N GLU A 40 -10.21 -52.71 -7.77
CA GLU A 40 -11.14 -53.51 -8.58
C GLU A 40 -10.54 -54.88 -8.93
N TYR A 41 -9.27 -54.94 -9.33
CA TYR A 41 -8.54 -56.19 -9.54
C TYR A 41 -8.55 -57.08 -8.29
N ALA A 42 -8.21 -56.52 -7.13
CA ALA A 42 -8.21 -57.26 -5.87
C ALA A 42 -9.61 -57.76 -5.48
N LYS A 43 -10.65 -57.00 -5.80
CA LYS A 43 -12.04 -57.41 -5.59
C LYS A 43 -12.41 -58.59 -6.49
N VAL A 44 -12.18 -58.49 -7.79
CA VAL A 44 -12.48 -59.57 -8.77
C VAL A 44 -11.71 -60.84 -8.43
N MET A 45 -10.45 -60.72 -8.05
CA MET A 45 -9.62 -61.86 -7.64
C MET A 45 -10.19 -62.55 -6.40
N ARG A 46 -10.59 -61.77 -5.38
CA ARG A 46 -11.22 -62.31 -4.17
C ARG A 46 -12.54 -63.01 -4.50
N ASP A 47 -13.40 -62.39 -5.30
CA ASP A 47 -14.70 -62.94 -5.67
C ASP A 47 -14.57 -64.23 -6.49
N SER A 48 -13.57 -64.31 -7.38
CA SER A 48 -13.23 -65.52 -8.13
C SER A 48 -12.80 -66.68 -7.23
N LEU A 49 -11.95 -66.41 -6.23
CA LEU A 49 -11.49 -67.40 -5.26
C LEU A 49 -12.62 -67.89 -4.34
N VAL A 50 -13.49 -66.99 -3.88
CA VAL A 50 -14.60 -67.32 -2.97
C VAL A 50 -15.70 -68.11 -3.67
N ASN A 51 -16.05 -67.73 -4.90
CA ASN A 51 -17.18 -68.34 -5.63
C ASN A 51 -16.75 -69.49 -6.56
N GLY A 52 -15.45 -69.75 -6.70
CA GLY A 52 -14.92 -70.79 -7.59
C GLY A 52 -15.16 -70.51 -9.09
N THR A 53 -15.41 -69.26 -9.46
CA THR A 53 -15.68 -68.84 -10.84
C THR A 53 -14.39 -68.42 -11.55
N ASP A 54 -14.16 -68.89 -12.77
CA ASP A 54 -13.04 -68.44 -13.59
C ASP A 54 -13.24 -66.99 -14.04
N ALA A 55 -12.41 -66.08 -13.50
CA ALA A 55 -12.38 -64.67 -13.86
C ALA A 55 -11.12 -64.28 -14.66
N GLY A 56 -10.36 -65.24 -15.20
CA GLY A 56 -9.05 -65.00 -15.82
C GLY A 56 -9.07 -63.89 -16.87
N LYS A 57 -10.00 -63.93 -17.82
CA LYS A 57 -10.14 -62.89 -18.86
C LYS A 57 -10.41 -61.49 -18.29
N GLN A 58 -11.16 -61.39 -17.19
CA GLN A 58 -11.46 -60.11 -16.56
C GLN A 58 -10.24 -59.58 -15.78
N LEU A 59 -9.51 -60.47 -15.12
CA LEU A 59 -8.26 -60.14 -14.43
C LEU A 59 -7.18 -59.70 -15.42
N ASP A 60 -7.03 -60.38 -16.56
CA ASP A 60 -6.08 -59.99 -17.62
C ASP A 60 -6.41 -58.59 -18.14
N LYS A 61 -7.69 -58.32 -18.43
CA LYS A 61 -8.14 -57.00 -18.87
C LYS A 61 -7.84 -55.92 -17.83
N LEU A 62 -8.10 -56.18 -16.55
CA LEU A 62 -7.80 -55.23 -15.47
C LEU A 62 -6.29 -55.02 -15.32
N SER A 63 -5.48 -56.07 -15.51
CA SER A 63 -4.02 -55.98 -15.51
C SER A 63 -3.51 -55.07 -16.63
N ASP A 64 -4.03 -55.21 -17.84
CA ASP A 64 -3.69 -54.34 -18.98
C ASP A 64 -4.07 -52.88 -18.71
N GLN A 65 -5.26 -52.66 -18.13
CA GLN A 65 -5.73 -51.32 -17.75
C GLN A 65 -4.86 -50.70 -16.65
N ILE A 66 -4.42 -51.48 -15.65
CA ILE A 66 -3.50 -51.02 -14.61
C ILE A 66 -2.16 -50.61 -15.23
N ALA A 67 -1.59 -51.44 -16.12
CA ALA A 67 -0.31 -51.14 -16.76
C ALA A 67 -0.37 -49.82 -17.56
N GLU A 68 -1.47 -49.57 -18.27
CA GLU A 68 -1.66 -48.32 -19.01
C GLU A 68 -1.88 -47.11 -18.09
N ALA A 69 -2.65 -47.29 -17.01
CA ALA A 69 -2.85 -46.24 -16.00
C ALA A 69 -1.53 -45.88 -15.29
N GLU A 70 -0.68 -46.86 -14.99
CA GLU A 70 0.64 -46.65 -14.38
C GLU A 70 1.58 -45.87 -15.32
N ARG A 71 1.60 -46.19 -16.62
CA ARG A 71 2.35 -45.39 -17.61
C ARG A 71 1.86 -43.95 -17.66
N THR A 72 0.55 -43.75 -17.61
CA THR A 72 -0.04 -42.41 -17.61
C THR A 72 0.35 -41.64 -16.35
N PHE A 73 0.26 -42.28 -15.17
CA PHE A 73 0.69 -41.68 -13.91
C PHE A 73 2.18 -41.30 -13.93
N GLU A 74 3.07 -42.20 -14.36
CA GLU A 74 4.50 -41.92 -14.43
C GLU A 74 4.82 -40.78 -15.40
N ARG A 75 4.12 -40.69 -16.54
CA ARG A 75 4.23 -39.54 -17.45
C ARG A 75 3.81 -38.24 -16.73
N LYS A 76 2.66 -38.23 -16.06
CA LYS A 76 2.15 -37.04 -15.35
C LYS A 76 3.03 -36.62 -14.17
N LYS A 77 3.61 -37.60 -13.46
CA LYS A 77 4.60 -37.37 -12.41
C LYS A 77 5.84 -36.67 -12.96
N ARG A 78 6.42 -37.17 -14.06
CA ARG A 78 7.58 -36.53 -14.72
C ARG A 78 7.24 -35.14 -15.25
N GLU A 79 6.07 -34.96 -15.87
CA GLU A 79 5.60 -33.64 -16.33
C GLU A 79 5.50 -32.63 -15.17
N TYR A 80 5.08 -33.08 -13.99
CA TYR A 80 5.03 -32.25 -12.78
C TYR A 80 6.43 -31.93 -12.25
N GLU A 81 7.32 -32.92 -12.10
CA GLU A 81 8.69 -32.74 -11.60
C GLU A 81 9.51 -31.80 -12.50
N VAL A 82 9.38 -31.93 -13.82
CA VAL A 82 10.02 -31.03 -14.78
C VAL A 82 9.43 -29.61 -14.68
N ALA A 83 8.11 -29.49 -14.49
CA ALA A 83 7.48 -28.18 -14.32
C ALA A 83 8.00 -27.44 -13.08
N GLU A 84 8.16 -28.17 -11.97
CA GLU A 84 8.62 -27.64 -10.68
C GLU A 84 10.02 -27.04 -10.76
N THR A 85 10.91 -27.67 -11.54
CA THR A 85 12.28 -27.20 -11.75
C THR A 85 12.36 -26.05 -12.76
N MET A 86 11.45 -25.98 -13.74
CA MET A 86 11.42 -24.94 -14.77
C MET A 86 10.57 -23.72 -14.38
N ARG A 87 10.89 -23.06 -13.27
CA ARG A 87 10.33 -21.74 -12.93
C ARG A 87 10.83 -20.67 -13.91
N MET A 88 10.24 -20.61 -15.10
CA MET A 88 10.52 -19.57 -16.09
C MET A 88 9.59 -18.39 -15.86
N HIS A 89 9.99 -17.47 -14.98
CA HIS A 89 9.40 -16.14 -14.97
C HIS A 89 10.04 -15.32 -16.10
N THR A 90 9.22 -14.74 -16.97
CA THR A 90 9.72 -13.80 -17.99
C THR A 90 10.21 -12.51 -17.35
N ILE A 91 9.56 -12.09 -16.26
CA ILE A 91 9.97 -10.96 -15.43
C ILE A 91 10.64 -11.50 -14.16
N THR A 92 11.89 -11.12 -13.93
CA THR A 92 12.63 -11.50 -12.73
C THR A 92 12.42 -10.50 -11.58
N PRO A 93 12.57 -10.92 -10.32
CA PRO A 93 12.55 -9.99 -9.18
C PRO A 93 13.56 -8.84 -9.32
N GLN A 94 14.73 -9.13 -9.90
CA GLN A 94 15.78 -8.13 -10.14
C GLN A 94 15.30 -7.05 -11.12
N GLN A 95 14.65 -7.43 -12.21
CA GLN A 95 14.08 -6.47 -13.17
C GLN A 95 13.01 -5.57 -12.52
N VAL A 96 12.17 -6.13 -11.64
CA VAL A 96 11.19 -5.35 -10.88
C VAL A 96 11.89 -4.33 -9.98
N GLN A 97 12.92 -4.76 -9.25
CA GLN A 97 13.70 -3.88 -8.40
C GLN A 97 14.43 -2.78 -9.18
N ASP A 98 15.02 -3.12 -10.32
CA ASP A 98 15.76 -2.18 -11.14
C ASP A 98 14.83 -1.11 -11.71
N SER A 99 13.70 -1.51 -12.32
CA SER A 99 12.70 -0.55 -12.83
C SER A 99 12.09 0.30 -11.71
N TRP A 100 11.87 -0.25 -10.51
CA TRP A 100 11.40 0.53 -9.37
C TRP A 100 12.36 1.67 -9.00
N ASN A 101 13.65 1.37 -8.93
CA ASN A 101 14.67 2.32 -8.49
C ASN A 101 15.11 3.29 -9.58
N GLN A 102 15.19 2.82 -10.83
CA GLN A 102 15.78 3.59 -11.94
C GLN A 102 14.73 4.35 -12.76
N GLU A 103 13.48 3.88 -12.80
CA GLU A 103 12.44 4.47 -13.64
C GLU A 103 11.30 5.05 -12.79
N PHE A 104 10.62 4.18 -12.02
CA PHE A 104 9.41 4.56 -11.32
C PHE A 104 9.67 5.58 -10.20
N THR A 105 10.69 5.35 -9.36
CA THR A 105 10.98 6.26 -8.24
C THR A 105 11.40 7.66 -8.71
N PRO A 106 12.33 7.81 -9.68
CA PRO A 106 12.67 9.13 -10.22
C PRO A 106 11.46 9.85 -10.84
N GLN A 107 10.64 9.12 -11.60
CA GLN A 107 9.44 9.69 -12.21
C GLN A 107 8.42 10.13 -11.15
N TYR A 108 8.16 9.30 -10.14
CA TYR A 108 7.23 9.62 -9.05
C TYR A 108 7.71 10.83 -8.27
N ARG A 109 9.03 10.91 -8.03
CA ARG A 109 9.63 12.07 -7.38
C ARG A 109 9.40 13.33 -8.19
N SER A 110 9.69 13.29 -9.48
CA SER A 110 9.54 14.44 -10.38
C SER A 110 8.08 14.89 -10.53
N GLU A 111 7.15 13.97 -10.74
CA GLU A 111 5.78 14.30 -11.13
C GLU A 111 4.81 14.47 -9.95
N VAL A 112 5.08 13.82 -8.82
CA VAL A 112 4.14 13.79 -7.69
C VAL A 112 4.75 14.40 -6.44
N PHE A 113 5.95 13.95 -6.06
CA PHE A 113 6.56 14.34 -4.79
C PHE A 113 7.10 15.78 -4.81
N ASN A 114 7.91 16.13 -5.81
CA ASN A 114 8.52 17.46 -5.92
C ASN A 114 7.46 18.56 -6.06
N PRO A 115 6.41 18.42 -6.89
CA PRO A 115 5.35 19.43 -6.95
C PRO A 115 4.62 19.61 -5.61
N ALA A 116 4.41 18.54 -4.85
CA ALA A 116 3.81 18.63 -3.51
C ALA A 116 4.74 19.36 -2.52
N ILE A 117 6.05 19.11 -2.56
CA ILE A 117 7.04 19.83 -1.75
C ILE A 117 7.10 21.30 -2.16
N GLU A 118 7.12 21.60 -3.44
CA GLU A 118 7.13 22.97 -3.94
C GLU A 118 5.86 23.72 -3.51
N ALA A 119 4.70 23.09 -3.59
CA ALA A 119 3.45 23.65 -3.08
C ALA A 119 3.53 23.95 -1.57
N LEU A 120 4.09 23.04 -0.77
CA LEU A 120 4.30 23.25 0.66
C LEU A 120 5.26 24.41 0.94
N LEU A 121 6.35 24.51 0.17
CA LEU A 121 7.33 25.59 0.30
C LEU A 121 6.71 26.95 -0.05
N ASN A 122 5.94 27.01 -1.13
CA ASN A 122 5.24 28.22 -1.55
C ASN A 122 4.21 28.66 -0.50
N ALA A 123 3.45 27.72 0.07
CA ALA A 123 2.52 28.00 1.17
C ALA A 123 3.25 28.55 2.41
N LYS A 124 4.40 27.98 2.75
CA LYS A 124 5.24 28.47 3.85
C LYS A 124 5.72 29.91 3.61
N LEU A 125 6.18 30.22 2.39
CA LEU A 125 6.61 31.56 2.02
C LEU A 125 5.43 32.56 2.09
N ALA A 126 4.27 32.18 1.56
CA ALA A 126 3.06 33.00 1.63
C ALA A 126 2.66 33.31 3.07
N TYR A 127 2.71 32.32 3.97
CA TYR A 127 2.44 32.51 5.39
C TYR A 127 3.44 33.47 6.05
N ILE A 128 4.74 33.36 5.73
CA ILE A 128 5.77 34.28 6.24
C ILE A 128 5.48 35.72 5.80
N GLU A 129 5.13 35.95 4.54
CA GLU A 129 4.82 37.29 4.04
C GLU A 129 3.53 37.87 4.66
N ALA A 130 2.50 37.04 4.84
CA ALA A 130 1.30 37.43 5.57
C ALA A 130 1.62 37.80 7.03
N TYR A 131 2.45 37.01 7.70
CA TYR A 131 2.89 37.27 9.08
C TYR A 131 3.68 38.58 9.19
N LYS A 132 4.60 38.86 8.26
CA LYS A 132 5.34 40.13 8.21
C LYS A 132 4.40 41.32 8.02
N SER A 133 3.45 41.21 7.09
CA SER A 133 2.47 42.26 6.80
C SER A 133 1.63 42.55 8.03
N TYR A 134 1.15 41.51 8.72
CA TYR A 134 0.45 41.64 10.00
C TYR A 134 1.30 42.38 11.06
N ARG A 135 2.56 41.97 11.26
CA ARG A 135 3.46 42.61 12.23
C ARG A 135 3.76 44.07 11.89
N ALA A 136 3.77 44.44 10.61
CA ALA A 136 3.93 45.83 10.20
C ALA A 136 2.73 46.69 10.63
N VAL A 137 1.50 46.19 10.48
CA VAL A 137 0.28 46.88 10.95
C VAL A 137 0.25 47.04 12.46
N VAL A 138 0.61 45.98 13.20
CA VAL A 138 0.71 46.05 14.67
C VAL A 138 1.73 47.11 15.09
N LYS A 139 2.90 47.11 14.46
CA LYS A 139 3.94 48.10 14.74
C LYS A 139 3.47 49.53 14.44
N ASP A 140 2.82 49.75 13.30
CA ASP A 140 2.28 51.07 12.94
C ASP A 140 1.29 51.56 14.00
N PHE A 141 0.38 50.71 14.45
CA PHE A 141 -0.52 51.06 15.55
C PHE A 141 0.23 51.40 16.84
N ASP A 142 1.21 50.59 17.23
CA ASP A 142 1.99 50.84 18.45
C ASP A 142 2.77 52.16 18.37
N ASP A 143 3.29 52.50 17.18
CA ASP A 143 3.95 53.78 16.92
C ASP A 143 2.95 54.95 17.05
N GLN A 144 1.75 54.84 16.47
CA GLN A 144 0.67 55.85 16.61
C GLN A 144 0.23 56.02 18.07
N LYS A 145 0.13 54.90 18.80
CA LYS A 145 -0.20 54.88 20.22
C LYS A 145 0.88 55.58 21.05
N LYS A 146 2.15 55.31 20.75
CA LYS A 146 3.29 55.96 21.39
C LYS A 146 3.31 57.46 21.12
N ASP A 147 3.10 57.88 19.87
CA ASP A 147 2.99 59.30 19.49
C ASP A 147 1.85 60.01 20.25
N THR A 148 0.71 59.33 20.38
CA THR A 148 -0.43 59.82 21.17
C THR A 148 -0.05 60.00 22.65
N TYR A 149 0.70 59.08 23.25
CA TYR A 149 1.20 59.22 24.61
C TYR A 149 2.09 60.43 24.79
N GLU A 150 3.08 60.58 23.91
CA GLU A 150 4.05 61.67 23.95
C GLU A 150 3.36 63.03 23.77
N THR A 151 2.29 63.07 22.97
CA THR A 151 1.47 64.28 22.76
C THR A 151 0.58 64.63 23.97
N LEU A 152 -0.10 63.65 24.58
CA LEU A 152 -1.05 63.90 25.67
C LEU A 152 -0.40 64.25 27.01
N ALA A 153 0.84 63.81 27.24
CA ALA A 153 1.58 64.07 28.48
C ALA A 153 3.10 64.15 28.25
N PRO A 154 3.59 65.19 27.55
CA PRO A 154 5.00 65.29 27.17
C PRO A 154 5.91 65.34 28.41
N GLY A 155 6.98 64.54 28.40
CA GLY A 155 8.00 64.52 29.46
C GLY A 155 7.55 63.95 30.81
N ARG A 156 6.32 63.40 30.92
CA ARG A 156 5.78 62.88 32.17
C ARG A 156 5.93 61.36 32.26
N TRP A 157 6.71 60.89 33.23
CA TRP A 157 6.85 59.46 33.53
C TRP A 157 6.36 59.15 34.96
N PRO A 158 5.52 58.11 35.16
CA PRO A 158 4.84 57.32 34.14
C PRO A 158 3.74 58.12 33.40
N ASN A 159 3.43 57.73 32.16
CA ASN A 159 2.38 58.40 31.39
C ASN A 159 1.00 58.00 31.95
N PRO A 160 0.16 58.96 32.42
CA PRO A 160 -1.12 58.66 33.06
C PRO A 160 -2.15 58.01 32.11
N TYR A 161 -1.91 58.05 30.79
CA TYR A 161 -2.80 57.48 29.78
C TYR A 161 -2.38 56.08 29.32
N GLN A 162 -1.25 55.55 29.81
CA GLN A 162 -0.67 54.28 29.34
C GLN A 162 -1.62 53.07 29.44
N TYR A 163 -2.53 53.08 30.41
CA TYR A 163 -3.49 51.99 30.64
C TYR A 163 -4.90 52.30 30.11
N LYS A 164 -5.08 53.45 29.45
CA LYS A 164 -6.38 53.90 28.92
C LYS A 164 -6.53 53.71 27.43
N LEU A 165 -5.41 53.55 26.71
CA LEU A 165 -5.42 53.22 25.29
C LEU A 165 -5.33 51.70 25.13
N ASN A 166 -6.31 51.13 24.43
CA ASN A 166 -6.37 49.70 24.15
C ASN A 166 -5.09 49.23 23.43
N GLU A 167 -4.73 47.97 23.66
CA GLU A 167 -3.70 47.28 22.88
C GLU A 167 -4.35 46.58 21.69
N ILE A 168 -3.69 46.64 20.54
CA ILE A 168 -4.01 45.73 19.43
C ILE A 168 -3.38 44.36 19.71
N ASP A 169 -2.25 44.30 20.41
CA ASP A 169 -1.58 43.03 20.68
C ASP A 169 -2.42 42.20 21.68
N PHE A 170 -2.74 40.97 21.26
CA PHE A 170 -3.33 39.86 22.00
C PHE A 170 -4.16 40.21 23.24
N ASN A 171 -5.33 40.82 23.04
CA ASN A 171 -6.42 40.63 24.00
C ASN A 171 -6.83 39.14 23.98
N LEU A 172 -6.27 38.39 24.93
CA LEU A 172 -6.70 37.06 25.39
C LEU A 172 -6.75 35.95 24.33
N THR A 173 -5.59 35.40 23.95
CA THR A 173 -5.42 33.99 23.48
C THR A 173 -6.15 33.58 22.18
N THR A 174 -7.22 34.25 21.77
CA THR A 174 -8.14 33.81 20.72
C THR A 174 -7.64 34.07 19.31
N GLU A 175 -6.83 35.11 19.08
CA GLU A 175 -6.33 35.41 17.72
C GLU A 175 -5.14 34.53 17.36
N THR A 176 -4.23 34.27 18.31
CA THR A 176 -3.12 33.33 18.08
C THR A 176 -3.64 31.92 17.81
N ASP A 177 -4.72 31.52 18.50
CA ASP A 177 -5.40 30.23 18.30
C ASP A 177 -6.19 30.15 16.99
N ARG A 178 -6.59 31.29 16.39
CA ARG A 178 -7.43 31.32 15.18
C ARG A 178 -6.65 31.45 13.88
N TYR A 179 -5.55 32.20 13.87
CA TYR A 179 -4.90 32.60 12.61
C TYR A 179 -3.50 32.03 12.39
N PHE A 180 -2.92 31.34 13.37
CA PHE A 180 -1.54 30.84 13.30
C PHE A 180 -1.50 29.32 13.41
N ILE A 181 -0.59 28.71 12.65
CA ILE A 181 -0.36 27.26 12.68
C ILE A 181 0.32 26.90 14.00
N LYS A 182 -0.31 26.06 14.81
CA LYS A 182 0.22 25.57 16.09
C LYS A 182 0.76 24.15 15.98
N ARG A 183 1.55 23.74 16.99
CA ARG A 183 2.06 22.37 17.08
C ARG A 183 0.95 21.31 17.08
N TYR A 184 -0.20 21.60 17.69
CA TYR A 184 -1.34 20.68 17.71
C TYR A 184 -2.00 20.54 16.33
N ASP A 185 -1.97 21.57 15.50
CA ASP A 185 -2.46 21.52 14.13
C ASP A 185 -1.62 20.57 13.27
N LEU A 186 -0.30 20.58 13.46
CA LEU A 186 0.61 19.63 12.81
C LEU A 186 0.32 18.18 13.24
N ASN A 187 -0.06 17.96 14.51
CA ASN A 187 -0.44 16.64 14.99
C ASN A 187 -1.79 16.18 14.43
N ASP A 188 -2.76 17.08 14.29
CA ASP A 188 -4.08 16.76 13.72
C ASP A 188 -3.98 16.50 12.19
N LEU A 189 -3.14 17.26 11.47
CA LEU A 189 -2.86 17.06 10.03
C LEU A 189 -2.22 15.69 9.73
N ASN A 190 -1.39 15.18 10.64
CA ASN A 190 -0.76 13.85 10.48
C ASN A 190 -1.73 12.68 10.74
N GLY A 191 -2.90 12.94 11.33
CA GLY A 191 -3.87 11.92 11.74
C GLY A 191 -5.19 11.97 10.98
N ASP A 192 -5.24 12.65 9.82
CA ASP A 192 -6.46 12.94 9.04
C ASP A 192 -7.58 13.58 9.87
N LYS A 193 -7.20 14.34 10.91
CA LYS A 193 -8.17 15.06 11.75
C LYS A 193 -8.35 16.48 11.22
N PRO A 194 -9.59 17.00 11.24
CA PRO A 194 -9.83 18.40 10.92
C PRO A 194 -9.06 19.30 11.89
N VAL A 195 -8.33 20.27 11.34
CA VAL A 195 -7.43 21.14 12.10
C VAL A 195 -8.22 22.05 13.04
N ARG A 196 -7.97 21.93 14.35
CA ARG A 196 -8.77 22.61 15.38
C ARG A 196 -8.68 24.14 15.31
N SER A 197 -7.55 24.71 14.90
CA SER A 197 -7.39 26.16 14.77
C SER A 197 -8.27 26.81 13.69
N VAL A 198 -8.73 26.04 12.69
CA VAL A 198 -9.60 26.54 11.60
C VAL A 198 -11.07 26.13 11.75
N GLN A 199 -11.43 25.25 12.68
CA GLN A 199 -12.82 24.80 12.87
C GLN A 199 -13.78 25.90 13.36
N GLY A 200 -13.26 26.96 13.98
CA GLY A 200 -14.05 28.08 14.51
C GLY A 200 -14.10 29.32 13.62
N LEU A 201 -13.54 29.27 12.42
CA LEU A 201 -13.54 30.37 11.46
C LEU A 201 -14.80 30.30 10.57
N LYS A 202 -15.95 30.68 11.12
CA LYS A 202 -17.17 31.00 10.36
C LYS A 202 -17.80 32.26 10.93
#